data_AF-A6M184-F1
#
_entry.id   AF-A6M184-F1
#
_cell.length_a   1.000
_cell.length_b   1.000
_cell.length_c   1.000
_cell.angle_alpha   90.00
_cell.angle_beta   90.00
_cell.angle_gamma   90.00
#
_symmetry.space_group_name_H-M   'P 1'
#
loop_
_entity.id
_entity.type
_entity.pdbx_description
1 polymer ?
#
loop_
_entity_poly.entity_id
_entity_poly.type
_entity_poly.pdbx_seq_one_letter_code
_entity_poly.pdbx_strand_id
1 'polypeptide(L)'
;MVDISYFLALFLIFLRITSYFMAVQIFFPTGTPQIMQGVFSLILSFGIVAGIDHSTVSAVNSSYMLVFYAISEIMSGLILGYITNLIFQVVKLAGEWMDIHAGFSMVSVLDPTTQTTSTLLGNLSYFISLAFFFIVDGHHVVINMLVESTKIIPIGKTIVYQETLMEVMKTIFDYFTLGVKIAIPIVLIIVITDVCLGLISRTVPTIPIMILGMPIKNLLGLITYIILLPLMLKLIGTAIYNLPSIFREIVNLISAIPLVLIFAGDDKTEEATPKKKSESRNKGQIARSKDVSVAITMVICTLLISSLWGMLTNGFKEVLIYFFNFPMIGDFNHATISNLAITTVIKIGSYLLPFALPIMVGGVIASLLQTGFIITAEPLKPSFGKLNPLSGLKNMISKRSIVDLSKNLVVITIVSIICYKYISGNYQSILGISNLYLPSLSDEVKNLVVGIFKQICIVLVIIAGIDYFLQVRMHNKEMRMTKQEVKDEYKQSEGDPKIKGKIKQRQRELGMKRMMQSVADATVVITNPTHLAIAIKYEEGKDMEAPKVVAKGADYVAFKIKSIAKENEVPVIENKPLARLMYDRVEVDQDIPQDLYQAVAEILVVVMKLKKK
;
A
#
# COMPACT_ATOMS: atom_id res chain seq x y z
N MET A 1 12.78 67.71 -39.74
CA MET A 1 11.46 67.54 -39.08
C MET A 1 11.48 66.21 -38.35
N VAL A 2 10.76 66.07 -37.22
CA VAL A 2 10.66 64.76 -36.55
C VAL A 2 9.72 63.88 -37.36
N ASP A 3 10.13 62.66 -37.69
CA ASP A 3 9.24 61.68 -38.31
C ASP A 3 8.25 61.15 -37.25
N ILE A 4 6.98 61.50 -37.44
CA ILE A 4 5.88 61.15 -36.54
C ILE A 4 5.62 59.64 -36.58
N SER A 5 5.79 58.99 -37.74
CA SER A 5 5.58 57.54 -37.91
C SER A 5 6.68 56.76 -37.20
N TYR A 6 7.94 57.21 -37.31
CA TYR A 6 9.07 56.64 -36.56
C TYR A 6 8.87 56.78 -35.04
N PHE A 7 8.47 57.97 -34.56
CA PHE A 7 8.21 58.19 -33.14
C PHE A 7 7.05 57.34 -32.61
N LEU A 8 5.95 57.21 -33.36
CA LEU A 8 4.79 56.44 -32.95
C LEU A 8 5.07 54.92 -33.00
N ALA A 9 5.87 54.45 -33.97
CA ALA A 9 6.38 53.08 -34.01
C ALA A 9 7.27 52.76 -32.79
N LEU A 10 8.21 53.66 -32.44
CA LEU A 10 9.04 53.56 -31.23
C LEU A 10 8.20 53.50 -29.96
N PHE A 11 7.18 54.34 -29.84
CA PHE A 11 6.27 54.36 -28.70
C PHE A 11 5.46 53.05 -28.56
N LEU A 12 4.93 52.52 -29.66
CA LEU A 12 4.16 51.27 -29.66
C LEU A 12 5.04 50.05 -29.32
N ILE A 13 6.26 49.97 -29.86
CA ILE A 13 7.23 48.92 -29.48
C ILE A 13 7.65 49.06 -28.02
N PHE A 14 7.83 50.28 -27.53
CA PHE A 14 8.13 50.55 -26.12
C PHE A 14 7.03 50.05 -25.18
N LEU A 15 5.75 50.19 -25.54
CA LEU A 15 4.65 49.60 -24.78
C LEU A 15 4.72 48.07 -24.74
N ARG A 16 4.97 47.40 -25.89
CA ARG A 16 5.11 45.94 -25.97
C ARG A 16 6.28 45.42 -25.11
N ILE A 17 7.44 46.07 -25.20
CA ILE A 17 8.65 45.63 -24.48
C ILE A 17 8.54 45.92 -22.98
N THR A 18 7.97 47.07 -22.60
CA THR A 18 7.76 47.40 -21.17
C THR A 18 6.75 46.46 -20.52
N SER A 19 5.64 46.13 -21.20
CA SER A 19 4.65 45.19 -20.67
C SER A 19 5.16 43.75 -20.62
N TYR A 20 6.02 43.34 -21.57
CA TYR A 20 6.75 42.08 -21.50
C TYR A 20 7.61 41.98 -20.24
N PHE A 21 8.49 42.96 -19.99
CA PHE A 21 9.35 42.94 -18.79
C PHE A 21 8.55 43.07 -17.49
N MET A 22 7.33 43.62 -17.51
CA MET A 22 6.44 43.66 -16.35
C MET A 22 5.86 42.28 -16.00
N ALA A 23 5.71 41.38 -16.99
CA ALA A 23 5.30 39.99 -16.77
C ALA A 23 6.49 39.04 -16.49
N VAL A 24 7.72 39.39 -16.92
CA VAL A 24 8.92 38.54 -16.81
C VAL A 24 9.83 38.97 -15.66
N GLN A 25 9.55 38.45 -14.47
CA GLN A 25 10.29 38.68 -13.22
C GLN A 25 11.72 38.10 -13.21
N ILE A 26 12.13 37.38 -14.27
CA ILE A 26 13.47 36.79 -14.43
C ILE A 26 14.56 37.84 -14.67
N PHE A 27 14.27 38.88 -15.46
CA PHE A 27 15.24 39.96 -15.75
C PHE A 27 15.26 41.03 -14.66
N PHE A 28 14.11 41.29 -14.06
CA PHE A 28 13.92 42.31 -13.03
C PHE A 28 13.15 41.71 -11.85
N PRO A 29 13.84 41.12 -10.87
CA PRO A 29 13.22 40.57 -9.67
C PRO A 29 12.45 41.64 -8.88
N THR A 30 11.47 41.19 -8.09
CA THR A 30 10.68 42.01 -7.18
C THR A 30 11.60 42.79 -6.21
N GLY A 31 11.62 44.12 -6.34
CA GLY A 31 12.57 45.00 -5.64
C GLY A 31 13.46 45.83 -6.57
N THR A 32 13.53 45.48 -7.87
CA THR A 32 14.19 46.30 -8.88
C THR A 32 13.46 47.65 -9.04
N PRO A 33 14.15 48.80 -9.08
CA PRO A 33 13.52 50.10 -9.35
C PRO A 33 12.86 50.14 -10.73
N GLN A 34 11.55 50.46 -10.79
CA GLN A 34 10.75 50.50 -12.03
C GLN A 34 11.35 51.40 -13.13
N ILE A 35 12.08 52.46 -12.73
CA ILE A 35 12.80 53.37 -13.63
C ILE A 35 13.85 52.60 -14.47
N MET A 36 14.57 51.64 -13.87
CA MET A 36 15.58 50.83 -14.55
C MET A 36 14.97 49.95 -15.64
N GLN A 37 13.83 49.30 -15.33
CA GLN A 37 13.06 48.52 -16.30
C GLN A 37 12.58 49.39 -17.47
N GLY A 38 12.06 50.61 -17.20
CA GLY A 38 11.63 51.55 -18.23
C GLY A 38 12.77 52.00 -19.14
N VAL A 39 13.92 52.39 -18.58
CA VAL A 39 15.10 52.80 -19.35
C VAL A 39 15.63 51.64 -20.21
N PHE A 40 15.72 50.43 -19.67
CA PHE A 40 16.17 49.25 -20.43
C PHE A 40 15.20 48.89 -21.57
N SER A 41 13.89 48.98 -21.31
CA SER A 41 12.85 48.77 -22.32
C SER A 41 12.96 49.79 -23.46
N LEU A 42 13.25 51.06 -23.16
CA LEU A 42 13.43 52.11 -24.17
C LEU A 42 14.67 51.88 -25.05
N ILE A 43 15.79 51.46 -24.46
CA ILE A 43 17.03 51.13 -25.20
C ILE A 43 16.79 49.96 -26.16
N LEU A 44 16.15 48.88 -25.69
CA LEU A 44 15.77 47.75 -26.55
C LEU A 44 14.80 48.17 -27.66
N SER A 45 13.83 49.03 -27.36
CA SER A 45 12.87 49.54 -28.35
C SER A 45 13.56 50.29 -29.48
N PHE A 46 14.51 51.17 -29.15
CA PHE A 46 15.28 51.93 -30.15
C PHE A 46 16.10 51.02 -31.07
N GLY A 47 16.72 49.95 -30.53
CA GLY A 47 17.42 48.94 -31.34
C GLY A 47 16.49 48.13 -32.25
N ILE A 48 15.26 47.85 -31.82
CA ILE A 48 14.30 47.01 -32.54
C ILE A 48 13.55 47.78 -33.64
N VAL A 49 13.25 49.07 -33.43
CA VAL A 49 12.60 49.94 -34.44
C VAL A 49 13.36 49.98 -35.76
N ALA A 50 14.70 49.95 -35.73
CA ALA A 50 15.55 50.02 -36.92
C ALA A 50 15.35 48.86 -37.91
N GLY A 51 14.72 47.76 -37.49
CA GLY A 51 14.46 46.58 -38.32
C GLY A 51 13.01 46.42 -38.81
N ILE A 52 12.17 47.45 -38.69
CA ILE A 52 10.71 47.35 -38.89
C ILE A 52 10.18 48.40 -39.87
N ASP A 53 9.32 47.97 -40.78
CA ASP A 53 8.55 48.82 -41.67
C ASP A 53 7.45 49.58 -40.89
N HIS A 54 7.51 50.90 -40.93
CA HIS A 54 6.65 51.82 -40.20
C HIS A 54 5.49 52.39 -41.06
N SER A 55 5.33 51.92 -42.31
CA SER A 55 4.26 52.34 -43.24
C SER A 55 2.84 52.01 -42.76
N THR A 56 2.65 51.05 -41.85
CA THR A 56 1.34 50.80 -41.22
C THR A 56 0.95 51.91 -40.24
N VAL A 57 1.93 52.63 -39.69
CA VAL A 57 1.75 53.56 -38.57
C VAL A 57 1.34 54.96 -39.06
N SER A 58 1.67 55.32 -40.30
CA SER A 58 1.25 56.59 -40.92
C SER A 58 -0.26 56.69 -41.21
N ALA A 59 -1.04 55.63 -41.00
CA ALA A 59 -2.50 55.63 -41.19
C ALA A 59 -3.30 56.06 -39.94
N VAL A 60 -2.64 56.33 -38.80
CA VAL A 60 -3.30 56.61 -37.50
C VAL A 60 -3.87 58.04 -37.45
N ASN A 61 -5.05 58.23 -38.06
CA ASN A 61 -5.77 59.50 -38.12
C ASN A 61 -6.78 59.72 -36.97
N SER A 62 -6.86 58.81 -35.98
CA SER A 62 -7.84 58.90 -34.89
C SER A 62 -7.26 58.45 -33.55
N SER A 63 -7.52 59.24 -32.50
CA SER A 63 -7.13 58.93 -31.11
C SER A 63 -7.68 57.58 -30.64
N TYR A 64 -8.84 57.15 -31.15
CA TYR A 64 -9.41 55.83 -30.82
C TYR A 64 -8.56 54.68 -31.39
N MET A 65 -8.06 54.81 -32.63
CA MET A 65 -7.15 53.83 -33.23
C MET A 65 -5.81 53.78 -32.49
N LEU A 66 -5.28 54.93 -32.08
CA LEU A 66 -4.03 55.02 -31.30
C LEU A 66 -4.17 54.28 -29.94
N VAL A 67 -5.27 54.52 -29.22
CA VAL A 67 -5.57 53.82 -27.95
C VAL A 67 -5.76 52.31 -28.18
N PHE A 68 -6.47 51.91 -29.24
CA PHE A 68 -6.67 50.50 -29.57
C PHE A 68 -5.34 49.79 -29.90
N TYR A 69 -4.45 50.43 -30.67
CA TYR A 69 -3.12 49.90 -30.98
C TYR A 69 -2.23 49.84 -29.74
N ALA A 70 -2.26 50.85 -28.87
CA ALA A 70 -1.56 50.81 -27.59
C ALA A 70 -2.01 49.62 -26.73
N ILE A 71 -3.32 49.34 -26.67
CA ILE A 71 -3.86 48.16 -25.96
C ILE A 71 -3.38 46.85 -26.60
N SER A 72 -3.41 46.72 -27.94
CA SER A 72 -2.94 45.49 -28.60
C SER A 72 -1.46 45.22 -28.38
N GLU A 73 -0.61 46.26 -28.39
CA GLU A 73 0.83 46.13 -28.11
C GLU A 73 1.11 45.75 -26.65
N ILE A 74 0.40 46.36 -25.70
CA ILE A 74 0.47 46.00 -24.27
C ILE A 74 0.08 44.53 -24.07
N MET A 75 -1.05 44.09 -24.65
CA MET A 75 -1.52 42.70 -24.58
C MET A 75 -0.52 41.72 -25.21
N SER A 76 0.08 42.09 -26.34
CA SER A 76 1.11 41.29 -27.03
C SER A 76 2.30 41.01 -26.11
N GLY A 77 2.85 42.05 -25.49
CA GLY A 77 3.97 41.91 -24.55
C GLY A 77 3.62 41.08 -23.32
N LEU A 78 2.42 41.28 -22.74
CA LEU A 78 1.96 40.50 -21.59
C LEU A 78 1.80 39.01 -21.91
N ILE A 79 1.26 38.64 -23.07
CA ILE A 79 1.13 37.24 -23.50
C ILE A 79 2.50 36.59 -23.66
N LEU A 80 3.42 37.24 -24.40
CA LEU A 80 4.79 36.76 -24.61
C LEU A 80 5.54 36.59 -23.27
N GLY A 81 5.34 37.53 -22.35
CA GLY A 81 5.97 37.52 -21.04
C GLY A 81 5.42 36.44 -20.12
N TYR A 82 4.10 36.20 -20.14
CA TYR A 82 3.49 35.11 -19.41
C TYR A 82 3.96 33.74 -19.93
N ILE A 83 4.08 33.57 -21.25
CA ILE A 83 4.66 32.37 -21.88
C ILE A 83 6.12 32.15 -21.46
N THR A 84 6.93 33.21 -21.37
CA THR A 84 8.32 33.09 -20.89
C THR A 84 8.38 32.69 -19.41
N ASN A 85 7.55 33.32 -18.56
CA ASN A 85 7.54 33.07 -17.12
C ASN A 85 7.01 31.66 -16.80
N LEU A 86 6.04 31.13 -17.58
CA LEU A 86 5.46 29.80 -17.41
C LEU A 86 6.48 28.67 -17.31
N ILE A 87 7.60 28.70 -18.05
CA ILE A 87 8.67 27.70 -17.96
C ILE A 87 9.15 27.55 -16.51
N PHE A 88 9.46 28.68 -15.86
CA PHE A 88 10.05 28.72 -14.52
C PHE A 88 9.01 28.41 -13.45
N GLN A 89 7.77 28.89 -13.62
CA GLN A 89 6.66 28.54 -12.72
C GLN A 89 6.31 27.04 -12.78
N VAL A 90 6.39 26.43 -13.96
CA VAL A 90 6.16 24.98 -14.14
C VAL A 90 7.29 24.14 -13.54
N VAL A 91 8.54 24.61 -13.59
CA VAL A 91 9.65 23.95 -12.89
C VAL A 91 9.53 24.11 -11.36
N LYS A 92 9.09 25.28 -10.87
CA LYS A 92 8.77 25.51 -9.45
C LYS A 92 7.64 24.57 -9.00
N LEU A 93 6.54 24.50 -9.75
CA LEU A 93 5.40 23.60 -9.54
C LEU A 93 5.82 22.12 -9.54
N ALA A 94 6.74 21.73 -10.43
CA ALA A 94 7.26 20.35 -10.46
C ALA A 94 8.03 20.02 -9.17
N GLY A 95 8.89 20.93 -8.69
CA GLY A 95 9.58 20.78 -7.40
C GLY A 95 8.62 20.80 -6.20
N GLU A 96 7.59 21.65 -6.23
CA GLU A 96 6.51 21.67 -5.22
C GLU A 96 5.74 20.35 -5.18
N TRP A 97 5.43 19.76 -6.33
CA TRP A 97 4.74 18.47 -6.40
C TRP A 97 5.63 17.31 -5.93
N MET A 98 6.94 17.35 -6.21
CA MET A 98 7.91 16.42 -5.60
C MET A 98 7.91 16.55 -4.06
N ASP A 99 7.90 17.77 -3.51
CA ASP A 99 7.96 18.02 -2.06
C ASP A 99 6.71 17.61 -1.29
N ILE A 100 5.54 17.67 -1.93
CA ILE A 100 4.29 17.08 -1.41
C ILE A 100 4.48 15.58 -1.16
N HIS A 101 5.13 14.86 -2.07
CA HIS A 101 5.35 13.43 -1.94
C HIS A 101 6.56 13.08 -1.06
N ALA A 102 7.68 13.80 -1.19
CA ALA A 102 8.92 13.53 -0.44
C ALA A 102 8.73 13.68 1.07
N GLY A 103 8.02 14.73 1.50
CA GLY A 103 7.81 15.07 2.92
C GLY A 103 8.43 16.41 3.34
N PHE A 104 9.20 17.05 2.45
CA PHE A 104 9.74 18.40 2.66
C PHE A 104 8.67 19.49 2.72
N SER A 105 7.45 19.25 2.22
CA SER A 105 6.31 20.18 2.27
C SER A 105 5.90 20.65 3.68
N MET A 106 6.30 19.95 4.76
CA MET A 106 6.14 20.43 6.13
C MET A 106 7.13 21.53 6.54
N VAL A 107 8.20 21.73 5.76
CA VAL A 107 9.17 22.82 5.90
C VAL A 107 8.88 23.88 4.82
N SER A 108 7.71 24.49 4.91
CA SER A 108 7.35 25.60 4.04
C SER A 108 8.12 26.86 4.44
N VAL A 109 8.77 27.49 3.47
CA VAL A 109 9.60 28.69 3.66
C VAL A 109 8.86 29.87 3.05
N LEU A 110 8.77 30.99 3.78
CA LEU A 110 8.20 32.22 3.24
C LEU A 110 9.11 32.72 2.10
N ASP A 111 8.58 32.76 0.88
CA ASP A 111 9.28 33.29 -0.28
C ASP A 111 9.35 34.82 -0.17
N PRO A 112 10.54 35.44 -0.08
CA PRO A 112 10.66 36.89 0.05
C PRO A 112 10.27 37.65 -1.23
N THR A 113 10.12 36.97 -2.37
CA THR A 113 9.73 37.58 -3.65
C THR A 113 8.22 37.58 -3.87
N THR A 114 7.54 36.47 -3.57
CA THR A 114 6.08 36.33 -3.74
C THR A 114 5.26 36.52 -2.47
N GLN A 115 5.91 36.60 -1.30
CA GLN A 115 5.28 36.62 0.04
C GLN A 115 4.40 35.40 0.34
N THR A 116 4.50 34.32 -0.45
CA THR A 116 3.77 33.07 -0.26
C THR A 116 4.63 32.02 0.45
N THR A 117 4.00 31.08 1.14
CA THR A 117 4.68 29.88 1.65
C THR A 117 5.04 28.98 0.48
N SER A 118 6.34 28.85 0.21
CA SER A 118 6.94 28.07 -0.86
C SER A 118 7.57 26.78 -0.34
N THR A 119 7.82 25.81 -1.21
CA THR A 119 8.54 24.58 -0.85
C THR A 119 10.03 24.68 -1.17
N LEU A 120 10.84 23.88 -0.48
CA LEU A 120 12.29 23.99 -0.52
C LEU A 120 12.86 23.49 -1.86
N LEU A 121 12.36 22.35 -2.37
CA LEU A 121 12.74 21.81 -3.68
C LEU A 121 12.06 22.55 -4.84
N GLY A 122 10.89 23.16 -4.61
CA GLY A 122 10.27 24.11 -5.53
C GLY A 122 11.19 25.30 -5.82
N ASN A 123 11.65 25.97 -4.77
CA ASN A 123 12.60 27.09 -4.89
C ASN A 123 13.96 26.64 -5.43
N LEU A 124 14.49 25.48 -5.02
CA LEU A 124 15.72 24.94 -5.59
C LEU A 124 15.60 24.71 -7.10
N SER A 125 14.48 24.14 -7.55
CA SER A 125 14.21 23.91 -8.98
C SER A 125 14.07 25.23 -9.74
N TYR A 126 13.40 26.23 -9.16
CA TYR A 126 13.34 27.58 -9.70
C TYR A 126 14.73 28.20 -9.86
N PHE A 127 15.57 28.23 -8.81
CA PHE A 127 16.92 28.80 -8.90
C PHE A 127 17.85 28.03 -9.86
N ILE A 128 17.73 26.70 -9.93
CA ILE A 128 18.49 25.89 -10.90
C ILE A 128 18.05 26.21 -12.34
N SER A 129 16.75 26.33 -12.61
CA SER A 129 16.26 26.72 -13.94
C SER A 129 16.66 28.15 -14.32
N LEU A 130 16.67 29.09 -13.37
CA LEU A 130 17.16 30.45 -13.55
C LEU A 130 18.66 30.48 -13.90
N ALA A 131 19.49 29.78 -13.12
CA ALA A 131 20.93 29.69 -13.39
C ALA A 131 21.20 29.04 -14.76
N PHE A 132 20.49 27.95 -15.07
CA PHE A 132 20.62 27.24 -16.33
C PHE A 132 20.20 28.09 -17.54
N PHE A 133 19.13 28.89 -17.42
CA PHE A 133 18.68 29.83 -18.46
C PHE A 133 19.77 30.83 -18.88
N PHE A 134 20.58 31.32 -17.93
CA PHE A 134 21.73 32.17 -18.27
C PHE A 134 22.89 31.36 -18.86
N ILE A 135 23.14 30.14 -18.38
CA ILE A 135 24.21 29.24 -18.90
C ILE A 135 23.96 28.82 -20.36
N VAL A 136 22.69 28.70 -20.80
CA VAL A 136 22.34 28.31 -22.18
C VAL A 136 21.98 29.50 -23.09
N ASP A 137 22.38 30.72 -22.71
CA ASP A 137 22.07 31.95 -23.46
C ASP A 137 20.57 32.18 -23.73
N GLY A 138 19.69 31.66 -22.87
CA GLY A 138 18.23 31.78 -23.01
C GLY A 138 17.74 33.23 -23.02
N HIS A 139 18.52 34.17 -22.48
CA HIS A 139 18.26 35.59 -22.57
C HIS A 139 18.41 36.14 -24.01
N HIS A 140 19.37 35.65 -24.79
CA HIS A 140 19.47 35.94 -26.24
C HIS A 140 18.30 35.32 -27.01
N VAL A 141 17.86 34.11 -26.64
CA VAL A 141 16.68 33.44 -27.23
C VAL A 141 15.41 34.26 -27.01
N VAL A 142 15.23 34.81 -25.80
CA VAL A 142 14.14 35.73 -25.44
C VAL A 142 14.19 37.03 -26.25
N ILE A 143 15.36 37.66 -26.40
CA ILE A 143 15.48 38.90 -27.18
C ILE A 143 15.16 38.65 -28.66
N ASN A 144 15.59 37.51 -29.22
CA ASN A 144 15.21 37.09 -30.56
C ASN A 144 13.70 36.83 -30.70
N MET A 145 13.06 36.20 -29.70
CA MET A 145 11.60 36.02 -29.66
C MET A 145 10.85 37.35 -29.68
N LEU A 146 11.32 38.38 -28.96
CA LEU A 146 10.75 39.73 -29.02
C LEU A 146 10.88 40.36 -30.41
N VAL A 147 12.04 40.21 -31.06
CA VAL A 147 12.29 40.68 -32.44
C VAL A 147 11.46 39.93 -33.48
N GLU A 148 11.21 38.64 -33.29
CA GLU A 148 10.30 37.89 -34.18
C GLU A 148 8.84 38.27 -33.95
N SER A 149 8.45 38.63 -32.72
CA SER A 149 7.08 39.05 -32.42
C SER A 149 6.64 40.28 -33.21
N THR A 150 7.55 41.24 -33.46
CA THR A 150 7.22 42.47 -34.22
C THR A 150 7.17 42.24 -35.72
N LYS A 151 7.73 41.13 -36.21
CA LYS A 151 7.64 40.68 -37.60
C LYS A 151 6.39 39.83 -37.85
N ILE A 152 6.04 38.96 -36.91
CA ILE A 152 4.88 38.06 -36.98
C ILE A 152 3.57 38.80 -36.64
N ILE A 153 3.62 39.77 -35.71
CA ILE A 153 2.53 40.73 -35.45
C ILE A 153 3.05 42.15 -35.72
N PRO A 154 2.85 42.65 -36.95
CA PRO A 154 3.20 44.02 -37.32
C PRO A 154 2.49 45.06 -36.45
N ILE A 155 3.17 46.20 -36.27
CA ILE A 155 2.69 47.31 -35.44
C ILE A 155 1.30 47.76 -35.91
N GLY A 156 0.34 47.80 -34.98
CA GLY A 156 -1.04 48.22 -35.26
C GLY A 156 -1.97 47.10 -35.77
N LYS A 157 -1.61 45.81 -35.60
CA LYS A 157 -2.51 44.68 -35.83
C LYS A 157 -2.80 43.92 -34.53
N THR A 158 -4.06 43.58 -34.31
CA THR A 158 -4.55 42.95 -33.09
C THR A 158 -4.24 41.45 -33.06
N ILE A 159 -3.78 40.93 -31.91
CA ILE A 159 -3.57 39.49 -31.70
C ILE A 159 -4.87 38.75 -31.38
N VAL A 160 -5.83 39.42 -30.74
CA VAL A 160 -6.96 38.79 -30.03
C VAL A 160 -8.02 38.21 -30.96
N TYR A 161 -7.72 37.04 -31.52
CA TYR A 161 -8.64 36.13 -32.17
C TYR A 161 -8.84 34.87 -31.30
N GLN A 162 -9.97 34.18 -31.47
CA GLN A 162 -10.33 33.04 -30.63
C GLN A 162 -9.28 31.89 -30.67
N GLU A 163 -8.60 31.74 -31.80
CA GLU A 163 -7.56 30.73 -32.02
C GLU A 163 -6.31 30.99 -31.15
N THR A 164 -5.89 32.24 -30.97
CA THR A 164 -4.71 32.56 -30.13
C THR A 164 -4.96 32.25 -28.66
N LEU A 165 -6.21 32.39 -28.18
CA LEU A 165 -6.60 32.01 -26.82
C LEU A 165 -6.56 30.49 -26.62
N MET A 166 -7.04 29.71 -27.59
CA MET A 166 -6.95 28.24 -27.56
C MET A 166 -5.50 27.78 -27.47
N GLU A 167 -4.63 28.41 -28.25
CA GLU A 167 -3.24 28.00 -28.37
C GLU A 167 -2.36 28.46 -27.19
N VAL A 168 -2.68 29.59 -26.55
CA VAL A 168 -2.13 29.97 -25.23
C VAL A 168 -2.56 28.96 -24.16
N MET A 169 -3.84 28.54 -24.15
CA MET A 169 -4.33 27.50 -23.22
C MET A 169 -3.65 26.14 -23.43
N LYS A 170 -3.37 25.78 -24.69
CA LYS A 170 -2.59 24.60 -25.07
C LYS A 170 -1.12 24.71 -24.66
N THR A 171 -0.51 25.89 -24.82
CA THR A 171 0.86 26.17 -24.33
C THR A 171 0.95 26.00 -22.81
N ILE A 172 -0.06 26.49 -22.06
CA ILE A 172 -0.21 26.25 -20.62
C ILE A 172 -0.33 24.75 -20.33
N PHE A 173 -1.12 24.00 -21.11
CA PHE A 173 -1.27 22.56 -20.95
C PHE A 173 0.02 21.79 -21.25
N ASP A 174 0.73 22.09 -22.34
CA ASP A 174 1.97 21.41 -22.72
C ASP A 174 3.08 21.66 -21.69
N TYR A 175 3.22 22.90 -21.20
CA TYR A 175 4.11 23.18 -20.07
C TYR A 175 3.63 22.49 -18.78
N PHE A 176 2.33 22.45 -18.48
CA PHE A 176 1.85 21.65 -17.36
C PHE A 176 2.23 20.16 -17.52
N THR A 177 2.13 19.59 -18.73
CA THR A 177 2.64 18.23 -18.99
C THR A 177 4.16 18.12 -18.83
N LEU A 178 4.93 19.19 -19.09
CA LEU A 178 6.38 19.22 -18.88
C LEU A 178 6.73 19.15 -17.40
N GLY A 179 6.08 19.96 -16.55
CA GLY A 179 6.23 19.90 -15.10
C GLY A 179 5.81 18.53 -14.55
N VAL A 180 4.71 17.98 -15.09
CA VAL A 180 4.27 16.61 -14.78
C VAL A 180 5.30 15.55 -15.22
N LYS A 181 5.91 15.67 -16.41
CA LYS A 181 6.99 14.76 -16.89
C LYS A 181 8.27 14.87 -16.05
N ILE A 182 8.58 16.07 -15.54
CA ILE A 182 9.70 16.31 -14.62
C ILE A 182 9.43 15.68 -13.25
N ALA A 183 8.21 15.84 -12.71
CA ALA A 183 7.83 15.32 -11.39
C ALA A 183 7.55 13.81 -11.36
N ILE A 184 6.88 13.25 -12.37
CA ILE A 184 6.40 11.85 -12.38
C ILE A 184 7.45 10.82 -11.97
N PRO A 185 8.70 10.82 -12.48
CA PRO A 185 9.68 9.80 -12.10
C PRO A 185 10.00 9.81 -10.61
N ILE A 186 10.14 10.99 -10.01
CA ILE A 186 10.43 11.17 -8.58
C ILE A 186 9.20 10.83 -7.74
N VAL A 187 8.03 11.38 -8.10
CA VAL A 187 6.74 11.08 -7.46
C VAL A 187 6.46 9.57 -7.48
N LEU A 188 6.69 8.89 -8.59
CA LEU A 188 6.41 7.46 -8.74
C LEU A 188 7.41 6.60 -7.94
N ILE A 189 8.69 6.96 -7.88
CA ILE A 189 9.66 6.30 -6.98
C ILE A 189 9.27 6.50 -5.50
N ILE A 190 8.84 7.71 -5.13
CA ILE A 190 8.44 8.01 -3.74
C ILE A 190 7.12 7.32 -3.38
N VAL A 191 6.14 7.24 -4.31
CA VAL A 191 4.88 6.50 -4.10
C VAL A 191 5.13 4.99 -4.01
N ILE A 192 6.05 4.43 -4.82
CA ILE A 192 6.53 3.05 -4.62
C ILE A 192 7.17 2.92 -3.23
N THR A 193 7.92 3.91 -2.77
CA THR A 193 8.54 3.93 -1.44
C THR A 193 7.50 4.02 -0.32
N ASP A 194 6.41 4.77 -0.47
CA ASP A 194 5.27 4.77 0.46
C ASP A 194 4.57 3.41 0.49
N VAL A 195 4.37 2.76 -0.66
CA VAL A 195 3.83 1.39 -0.71
C VAL A 195 4.80 0.40 -0.03
N CYS A 196 6.10 0.53 -0.25
CA CYS A 196 7.12 -0.26 0.45
C CYS A 196 7.12 0.00 1.96
N LEU A 197 7.01 1.26 2.41
CA LEU A 197 6.95 1.64 3.82
C LEU A 197 5.65 1.17 4.50
N GLY A 198 4.53 1.18 3.79
CA GLY A 198 3.26 0.60 4.23
C GLY A 198 3.25 -0.93 4.28
N LEU A 199 4.02 -1.60 3.41
CA LEU A 199 4.27 -3.05 3.48
C LEU A 199 5.26 -3.41 4.60
N ILE A 200 6.28 -2.58 4.80
CA ILE A 200 7.24 -2.67 5.90
C ILE A 200 6.48 -2.51 7.22
N SER A 201 5.62 -1.50 7.40
CA SER A 201 4.87 -1.31 8.64
C SER A 201 3.87 -2.45 8.92
N ARG A 202 3.25 -3.02 7.88
CA ARG A 202 2.37 -4.20 8.02
C ARG A 202 3.14 -5.47 8.40
N THR A 203 4.45 -5.52 8.10
CA THR A 203 5.37 -6.58 8.51
C THR A 203 6.02 -6.26 9.86
N VAL A 204 6.22 -4.98 10.15
CA VAL A 204 6.98 -4.40 11.26
C VAL A 204 6.12 -3.35 12.03
N PRO A 205 4.97 -3.73 12.63
CA PRO A 205 4.05 -2.76 13.26
C PRO A 205 4.59 -1.95 14.45
N THR A 206 5.79 -2.25 14.98
CA THR A 206 6.43 -1.42 16.03
C THR A 206 7.33 -0.32 15.49
N ILE A 207 7.59 -0.23 14.18
CA ILE A 207 8.24 0.94 13.59
C ILE A 207 7.16 1.98 13.30
N PRO A 208 7.11 3.12 14.01
CA PRO A 208 6.25 4.23 13.62
C PRO A 208 6.75 4.79 12.29
N ILE A 209 5.98 4.54 11.22
CA ILE A 209 6.30 4.90 9.82
C ILE A 209 6.66 6.39 9.71
N MET A 210 6.02 7.24 10.49
CA MET A 210 6.26 8.68 10.51
C MET A 210 7.70 9.06 10.93
N ILE A 211 8.31 8.32 11.86
CA ILE A 211 9.65 8.64 12.40
C ILE A 211 10.76 8.13 11.45
N LEU A 212 10.57 6.96 10.85
CA LEU A 212 11.61 6.29 10.04
C LEU A 212 11.40 6.47 8.53
N GLY A 213 10.15 6.51 8.08
CA GLY A 213 9.78 6.69 6.68
C GLY A 213 10.01 8.10 6.16
N MET A 214 9.73 9.15 6.94
CA MET A 214 9.95 10.55 6.50
C MET A 214 11.43 10.85 6.22
N PRO A 215 12.41 10.49 7.09
CA PRO A 215 13.83 10.63 6.73
C PRO A 215 14.24 9.82 5.50
N ILE A 216 13.72 8.60 5.34
CA ILE A 216 14.00 7.75 4.16
C ILE A 216 13.47 8.40 2.88
N LYS A 217 12.23 8.92 2.90
CA LYS A 217 11.61 9.58 1.74
C LYS A 217 12.31 10.90 1.39
N ASN A 218 12.66 11.71 2.38
CA ASN A 218 13.43 12.94 2.18
C ASN A 218 14.80 12.63 1.53
N LEU A 219 15.53 11.65 2.05
CA LEU A 219 16.84 11.25 1.50
C LEU A 219 16.72 10.68 0.08
N LEU A 220 15.74 9.80 -0.16
CA LEU A 220 15.52 9.19 -1.47
C LEU A 220 15.02 10.22 -2.51
N GLY A 221 14.16 11.15 -2.10
CA GLY A 221 13.72 12.28 -2.92
C GLY A 221 14.89 13.15 -3.36
N LEU A 222 15.78 13.52 -2.42
CA LEU A 222 16.98 14.31 -2.75
C LEU A 222 17.94 13.55 -3.68
N ILE A 223 18.18 12.27 -3.43
CA ILE A 223 19.06 11.43 -4.27
C ILE A 223 18.48 11.25 -5.68
N THR A 224 17.18 10.96 -5.79
CA THR A 224 16.52 10.81 -7.10
C THR A 224 16.43 12.13 -7.85
N TYR A 225 16.23 13.26 -7.16
CA TYR A 225 16.33 14.60 -7.73
C TYR A 225 17.71 14.89 -8.32
N ILE A 226 18.80 14.59 -7.59
CA ILE A 226 20.17 14.77 -8.10
C ILE A 226 20.43 13.87 -9.32
N ILE A 227 19.99 12.61 -9.30
CA ILE A 227 20.16 11.66 -10.43
C ILE A 227 19.35 12.09 -11.66
N LEU A 228 18.17 12.69 -11.48
CA LEU A 228 17.29 13.13 -12.55
C LEU A 228 17.51 14.60 -12.95
N LEU A 229 18.38 15.33 -12.25
CA LEU A 229 18.73 16.71 -12.59
C LEU A 229 19.20 16.88 -14.04
N PRO A 230 20.05 16.01 -14.63
CA PRO A 230 20.42 16.12 -16.05
C PRO A 230 19.23 15.93 -17.00
N LEU A 231 18.24 15.10 -16.63
CA LEU A 231 17.01 14.95 -17.41
C LEU A 231 16.12 16.19 -17.29
N MET A 232 15.99 16.74 -16.08
CA MET A 232 15.26 17.98 -15.83
C MET A 232 15.88 19.15 -16.61
N LEU A 233 17.20 19.33 -16.52
CA LEU A 233 17.94 20.35 -17.27
C LEU A 233 17.83 20.16 -18.79
N LYS A 234 17.84 18.91 -19.29
CA LYS A 234 17.57 18.63 -20.71
C LYS A 234 16.15 19.05 -21.12
N LEU A 235 15.14 18.74 -20.31
CA LEU A 235 13.75 19.12 -20.56
C LEU A 235 13.55 20.65 -20.51
N ILE A 236 14.19 21.33 -19.57
CA ILE A 236 14.19 22.80 -19.45
C ILE A 236 14.93 23.45 -20.62
N GLY A 237 16.08 22.91 -21.03
CA GLY A 237 16.84 23.40 -22.18
C GLY A 237 16.08 23.25 -23.49
N THR A 238 15.39 22.13 -23.67
CA THR A 238 14.43 21.95 -24.77
C THR A 238 13.33 23.01 -24.70
N ALA A 239 12.70 23.23 -23.54
CA ALA A 239 11.66 24.26 -23.38
C ALA A 239 12.13 25.70 -23.67
N ILE A 240 13.34 26.08 -23.22
CA ILE A 240 13.91 27.41 -23.46
C ILE A 240 14.29 27.58 -24.93
N TYR A 241 14.97 26.60 -25.53
CA TYR A 241 15.30 26.64 -26.97
C TYR A 241 14.03 26.63 -27.83
N ASN A 242 12.98 25.97 -27.34
CA ASN A 242 11.66 25.98 -27.93
C ASN A 242 10.84 27.24 -27.59
N LEU A 243 11.35 28.32 -26.99
CA LEU A 243 10.55 29.56 -26.86
C LEU A 243 10.16 30.18 -28.21
N PRO A 244 11.09 30.39 -29.17
CA PRO A 244 10.76 30.87 -30.50
C PRO A 244 10.13 29.77 -31.36
N SER A 245 10.42 28.48 -31.08
CA SER A 245 9.68 27.41 -31.74
C SER A 245 8.23 27.43 -31.28
N ILE A 246 7.90 27.41 -29.98
CA ILE A 246 6.54 27.53 -29.41
C ILE A 246 5.80 28.76 -29.92
N PHE A 247 6.46 29.88 -30.17
CA PHE A 247 5.83 31.02 -30.84
C PHE A 247 5.40 30.74 -32.32
N ARG A 248 6.04 29.77 -32.97
CA ARG A 248 5.74 29.18 -34.30
C ARG A 248 5.10 27.77 -34.22
N GLU A 249 5.04 27.16 -33.03
CA GLU A 249 4.50 25.82 -32.70
C GLU A 249 3.06 25.95 -32.18
N ILE A 250 2.75 27.14 -31.64
CA ILE A 250 1.47 27.86 -31.74
C ILE A 250 0.86 27.80 -33.17
N VAL A 251 1.66 27.42 -34.18
CA VAL A 251 1.23 27.25 -35.57
C VAL A 251 1.45 25.80 -36.11
N ASN A 252 2.30 24.92 -35.52
CA ASN A 252 2.70 23.56 -36.07
C ASN A 252 3.31 22.61 -34.98
N LEU A 253 3.09 21.28 -34.83
CA LEU A 253 3.35 20.54 -33.53
C LEU A 253 3.84 19.01 -33.54
N ILE A 254 4.51 18.47 -32.45
CA ILE A 254 4.48 17.06 -31.80
C ILE A 254 5.74 16.05 -31.74
N SER A 255 6.01 15.35 -30.58
CA SER A 255 6.65 13.97 -30.26
C SER A 255 7.81 13.88 -29.18
N ALA A 256 8.43 12.79 -28.59
CA ALA A 256 8.18 11.35 -28.13
C ALA A 256 9.36 10.72 -27.23
N ILE A 257 9.22 9.60 -26.42
CA ILE A 257 10.30 8.97 -25.49
C ILE A 257 10.08 7.53 -24.84
N PRO A 258 11.14 6.64 -24.68
CA PRO A 258 11.30 5.50 -23.67
C PRO A 258 12.82 5.21 -23.20
N LEU A 259 13.38 4.20 -22.44
CA LEU A 259 13.15 3.03 -21.48
C LEU A 259 14.50 2.69 -20.67
N VAL A 260 15.01 1.59 -20.00
CA VAL A 260 14.90 0.09 -19.65
C VAL A 260 15.97 -0.27 -18.49
N LEU A 261 16.28 -1.43 -17.81
CA LEU A 261 15.67 -2.72 -17.24
C LEU A 261 16.68 -3.59 -16.33
N ILE A 262 16.33 -4.84 -15.84
CA ILE A 262 17.17 -6.06 -15.43
C ILE A 262 17.28 -6.63 -13.92
N PHE A 263 17.97 -7.78 -13.64
CA PHE A 263 17.69 -8.86 -12.59
C PHE A 263 18.85 -9.80 -12.04
N ALA A 264 18.70 -10.52 -10.86
CA ALA A 264 19.23 -11.90 -10.49
C ALA A 264 18.96 -12.45 -9.00
N GLY A 265 18.99 -13.79 -8.68
CA GLY A 265 18.92 -14.42 -7.29
C GLY A 265 18.69 -15.99 -7.14
N ASP A 266 18.84 -16.66 -5.95
CA ASP A 266 18.88 -18.18 -5.79
C ASP A 266 18.22 -18.97 -4.56
N ASP A 267 18.42 -20.33 -4.38
CA ASP A 267 17.39 -21.40 -4.01
C ASP A 267 17.53 -22.41 -2.77
N LYS A 268 16.60 -23.39 -2.61
CA LYS A 268 16.53 -24.53 -1.59
C LYS A 268 15.95 -25.91 -2.07
N THR A 269 15.94 -26.97 -1.22
CA THR A 269 16.09 -28.41 -1.65
C THR A 269 15.07 -29.56 -1.31
N GLU A 270 14.71 -30.00 -0.08
CA GLU A 270 14.21 -31.40 0.23
C GLU A 270 12.74 -31.57 0.81
N GLU A 271 11.95 -32.63 0.59
CA GLU A 271 10.46 -32.66 0.79
C GLU A 271 9.81 -32.62 2.22
N ALA A 272 8.46 -32.44 2.26
CA ALA A 272 7.67 -31.96 3.41
C ALA A 272 6.60 -32.92 3.98
N THR A 273 6.56 -33.02 5.31
CA THR A 273 5.76 -33.95 6.14
C THR A 273 4.27 -33.56 6.32
N PRO A 274 3.40 -34.52 6.75
CA PRO A 274 1.98 -34.26 6.97
C PRO A 274 1.68 -33.25 8.09
N LYS A 275 2.47 -33.24 9.17
CA LYS A 275 2.27 -32.38 10.34
C LYS A 275 2.70 -30.92 10.04
N LYS A 276 3.86 -30.70 9.41
CA LYS A 276 4.20 -29.37 8.84
C LYS A 276 3.14 -28.87 7.85
N LYS A 277 2.51 -29.74 7.04
CA LYS A 277 1.40 -29.37 6.14
C LYS A 277 0.13 -28.95 6.88
N SER A 278 -0.30 -29.67 7.93
CA SER A 278 -1.46 -29.27 8.73
C SER A 278 -1.21 -28.03 9.58
N GLU A 279 -0.02 -27.89 10.18
CA GLU A 279 0.38 -26.67 10.88
C GLU A 279 0.43 -25.45 9.96
N SER A 280 0.99 -25.58 8.74
CA SER A 280 1.00 -24.49 7.74
C SER A 280 -0.41 -24.01 7.42
N ARG A 281 -1.35 -24.96 7.18
CA ARG A 281 -2.76 -24.65 6.93
C ARG A 281 -3.43 -23.94 8.11
N ASN A 282 -3.19 -24.41 9.35
CA ASN A 282 -3.72 -23.80 10.57
C ASN A 282 -3.14 -22.40 10.84
N LYS A 283 -1.90 -22.15 10.40
CA LYS A 283 -1.22 -20.85 10.46
C LYS A 283 -1.59 -19.92 9.28
N GLY A 284 -2.54 -20.31 8.44
CA GLY A 284 -2.99 -19.55 7.26
C GLY A 284 -1.99 -19.51 6.10
N GLN A 285 -0.95 -20.34 6.12
CA GLN A 285 0.08 -20.43 5.08
C GLN A 285 -0.27 -21.52 4.07
N ILE A 286 -0.76 -21.09 2.90
CA ILE A 286 -1.26 -21.92 1.81
C ILE A 286 -0.87 -21.32 0.45
N ALA A 287 -0.81 -22.13 -0.60
CA ALA A 287 -0.57 -21.67 -1.96
C ALA A 287 -1.69 -20.72 -2.42
N ARG A 288 -1.36 -19.45 -2.68
CA ARG A 288 -2.29 -18.46 -3.22
C ARG A 288 -1.69 -17.74 -4.44
N SER A 289 -2.38 -17.82 -5.58
CA SER A 289 -2.09 -17.02 -6.77
C SER A 289 -2.77 -15.65 -6.65
N LYS A 290 -2.01 -14.57 -6.83
CA LYS A 290 -2.59 -13.21 -6.93
C LYS A 290 -3.29 -13.03 -8.27
N ASP A 291 -2.68 -13.52 -9.34
CA ASP A 291 -3.15 -13.44 -10.71
C ASP A 291 -4.52 -14.09 -10.91
N VAL A 292 -4.83 -15.22 -10.26
CA VAL A 292 -6.19 -15.81 -10.29
C VAL A 292 -7.23 -14.87 -9.66
N SER A 293 -6.88 -14.07 -8.66
CA SER A 293 -7.82 -13.06 -8.13
C SER A 293 -8.05 -11.93 -9.14
N VAL A 294 -7.00 -11.48 -9.83
CA VAL A 294 -7.06 -10.44 -10.88
C VAL A 294 -7.82 -10.94 -12.12
N ALA A 295 -7.61 -12.19 -12.54
CA ALA A 295 -8.30 -12.76 -13.68
C ALA A 295 -9.81 -12.94 -13.40
N ILE A 296 -10.19 -13.41 -12.21
CA ILE A 296 -11.61 -13.55 -11.84
C ILE A 296 -12.30 -12.18 -11.74
N THR A 297 -11.67 -11.16 -11.14
CA THR A 297 -12.26 -9.81 -11.14
C THR A 297 -12.32 -9.22 -12.55
N MET A 298 -11.34 -9.47 -13.43
CA MET A 298 -11.39 -9.02 -14.83
C MET A 298 -12.49 -9.70 -15.64
N VAL A 299 -12.75 -11.00 -15.42
CA VAL A 299 -13.91 -11.72 -15.97
C VAL A 299 -15.21 -11.03 -15.54
N ILE A 300 -15.35 -10.75 -14.24
CA ILE A 300 -16.54 -10.13 -13.67
C ILE A 300 -16.73 -8.70 -14.21
N CYS A 301 -15.69 -7.87 -14.26
CA CYS A 301 -15.74 -6.55 -14.89
C CYS A 301 -16.16 -6.64 -16.37
N THR A 302 -15.61 -7.58 -17.14
CA THR A 302 -15.95 -7.76 -18.56
C THR A 302 -17.42 -8.15 -18.74
N LEU A 303 -17.93 -9.06 -17.91
CA LEU A 303 -19.33 -9.48 -17.92
C LEU A 303 -20.29 -8.35 -17.50
N LEU A 304 -19.94 -7.58 -16.48
CA LEU A 304 -20.73 -6.43 -16.04
C LEU A 304 -20.77 -5.34 -17.12
N ILE A 305 -19.64 -4.95 -17.69
CA ILE A 305 -19.58 -3.96 -18.78
C ILE A 305 -20.41 -4.44 -19.99
N SER A 306 -20.31 -5.72 -20.37
CA SER A 306 -21.09 -6.28 -21.48
C SER A 306 -22.60 -6.32 -21.21
N SER A 307 -23.02 -6.56 -19.97
CA SER A 307 -24.44 -6.77 -19.61
C SER A 307 -25.15 -5.48 -19.20
N LEU A 308 -24.47 -4.60 -18.47
CA LEU A 308 -25.01 -3.35 -17.92
C LEU A 308 -24.74 -2.13 -18.80
N TRP A 309 -24.14 -2.28 -19.98
CA TRP A 309 -23.84 -1.18 -20.90
C TRP A 309 -25.04 -0.24 -21.13
N GLY A 310 -26.20 -0.82 -21.47
CA GLY A 310 -27.43 -0.06 -21.72
C GLY A 310 -27.97 0.67 -20.49
N MET A 311 -27.61 0.24 -19.28
CA MET A 311 -27.95 0.95 -18.04
C MET A 311 -27.08 2.20 -17.89
N LEU A 312 -25.78 2.12 -18.24
CA LEU A 312 -24.89 3.28 -18.24
C LEU A 312 -25.28 4.30 -19.32
N THR A 313 -25.55 3.87 -20.55
CA THR A 313 -25.85 4.81 -21.65
C THR A 313 -27.24 5.43 -21.53
N ASN A 314 -28.26 4.68 -21.11
CA ASN A 314 -29.56 5.27 -20.77
C ASN A 314 -29.47 6.17 -19.53
N GLY A 315 -28.73 5.77 -18.49
CA GLY A 315 -28.54 6.61 -17.30
C GLY A 315 -27.83 7.92 -17.59
N PHE A 316 -26.79 7.91 -18.43
CA PHE A 316 -26.12 9.12 -18.89
C PHE A 316 -27.07 10.02 -19.72
N LYS A 317 -27.87 9.43 -20.60
CA LYS A 317 -28.92 10.14 -21.36
C LYS A 317 -29.98 10.75 -20.44
N GLU A 318 -30.46 10.03 -19.43
CA GLU A 318 -31.42 10.51 -18.43
C GLU A 318 -30.85 11.65 -17.58
N VAL A 319 -29.56 11.60 -17.25
CA VAL A 319 -28.84 12.67 -16.54
C VAL A 319 -28.72 13.91 -17.42
N LEU A 320 -28.30 13.79 -18.68
CA LEU A 320 -28.25 14.91 -19.62
C LEU A 320 -29.63 15.53 -19.87
N ILE A 321 -30.65 14.71 -20.13
CA ILE A 321 -32.04 15.19 -20.31
C ILE A 321 -32.53 15.90 -19.05
N TYR A 322 -32.22 15.40 -17.85
CA TYR A 322 -32.59 16.05 -16.59
C TYR A 322 -31.90 17.40 -16.40
N PHE A 323 -30.61 17.53 -16.70
CA PHE A 323 -29.89 18.80 -16.57
C PHE A 323 -30.19 19.81 -17.69
N PHE A 324 -30.54 19.36 -18.91
CA PHE A 324 -30.94 20.25 -20.01
C PHE A 324 -32.42 20.69 -19.94
N ASN A 325 -33.31 19.90 -19.35
CA ASN A 325 -34.68 20.32 -19.03
C ASN A 325 -34.79 20.96 -17.63
N PHE A 326 -33.67 21.13 -16.92
CA PHE A 326 -33.62 21.89 -15.68
C PHE A 326 -33.92 23.36 -16.02
N PRO A 327 -34.97 23.99 -15.46
CA PRO A 327 -35.27 25.39 -15.76
C PRO A 327 -34.08 26.28 -15.41
N MET A 328 -33.91 27.39 -16.13
CA MET A 328 -33.04 28.47 -15.64
C MET A 328 -33.61 28.95 -14.30
N ILE A 329 -32.96 28.56 -13.21
CA ILE A 329 -33.36 28.96 -11.86
C ILE A 329 -33.13 30.46 -11.71
N GLY A 330 -34.22 31.22 -11.60
CA GLY A 330 -34.16 32.61 -11.15
C GLY A 330 -33.76 32.72 -9.67
N ASP A 331 -34.28 31.82 -8.84
CA ASP A 331 -34.15 31.87 -7.37
C ASP A 331 -33.28 30.72 -6.82
N PHE A 332 -32.00 30.99 -6.56
CA PHE A 332 -31.06 30.07 -5.90
C PHE A 332 -31.37 29.90 -4.40
N ASN A 333 -32.46 29.21 -4.07
CA ASN A 333 -32.85 28.88 -2.71
C ASN A 333 -32.14 27.59 -2.21
N HIS A 334 -31.76 27.56 -0.93
CA HIS A 334 -31.13 26.43 -0.23
C HIS A 334 -31.90 25.12 -0.41
N ALA A 335 -33.24 25.16 -0.40
CA ALA A 335 -34.07 23.97 -0.63
C ALA A 335 -33.86 23.37 -2.03
N THR A 336 -33.75 24.21 -3.06
CA THR A 336 -33.56 23.79 -4.45
C THR A 336 -32.17 23.20 -4.66
N ILE A 337 -31.14 23.81 -4.06
CA ILE A 337 -29.75 23.32 -4.10
C ILE A 337 -29.63 21.96 -3.39
N SER A 338 -30.25 21.81 -2.21
CA SER A 338 -30.25 20.55 -1.45
C SER A 338 -30.92 19.42 -2.23
N ASN A 339 -32.10 19.66 -2.80
CA ASN A 339 -32.80 18.67 -3.62
C ASN A 339 -32.01 18.28 -4.89
N LEU A 340 -31.32 19.23 -5.53
CA LEU A 340 -30.46 18.95 -6.67
C LEU A 340 -29.26 18.07 -6.29
N ALA A 341 -28.61 18.37 -5.16
CA ALA A 341 -27.50 17.58 -4.63
C ALA A 341 -27.93 16.14 -4.29
N ILE A 342 -29.04 15.98 -3.56
CA ILE A 342 -29.59 14.67 -3.19
C ILE A 342 -29.98 13.87 -4.45
N THR A 343 -30.66 14.48 -5.42
CA THR A 343 -31.04 13.82 -6.68
C THR A 343 -29.80 13.37 -7.47
N THR A 344 -28.75 14.18 -7.49
CA THR A 344 -27.48 13.87 -8.16
C THR A 344 -26.75 12.70 -7.49
N VAL A 345 -26.64 12.71 -6.15
CA VAL A 345 -26.02 11.63 -5.38
C VAL A 345 -26.78 10.31 -5.54
N ILE A 346 -28.12 10.33 -5.50
CA ILE A 346 -28.94 9.13 -5.69
C ILE A 346 -28.74 8.55 -7.10
N LYS A 347 -28.78 9.39 -8.15
CA LYS A 347 -28.55 8.94 -9.54
C LYS A 347 -27.15 8.34 -9.73
N ILE A 348 -26.10 9.01 -9.26
CA ILE A 348 -24.73 8.48 -9.32
C ILE A 348 -24.64 7.14 -8.57
N GLY A 349 -25.24 7.06 -7.38
CA GLY A 349 -25.32 5.82 -6.59
C GLY A 349 -26.02 4.68 -7.33
N SER A 350 -27.17 4.92 -7.95
CA SER A 350 -27.94 3.89 -8.66
C SER A 350 -27.23 3.32 -9.89
N TYR A 351 -26.43 4.11 -10.60
CA TYR A 351 -25.66 3.60 -11.74
C TYR A 351 -24.33 2.94 -11.32
N LEU A 352 -23.75 3.32 -10.17
CA LEU A 352 -22.44 2.84 -9.70
C LEU A 352 -22.53 1.57 -8.82
N LEU A 353 -23.55 1.46 -7.95
CA LEU A 353 -23.75 0.31 -7.06
C LEU A 353 -23.82 -1.05 -7.78
N PRO A 354 -24.52 -1.19 -8.94
CA PRO A 354 -24.60 -2.45 -9.68
C PRO A 354 -23.26 -2.94 -10.26
N PHE A 355 -22.25 -2.07 -10.37
CA PHE A 355 -20.88 -2.47 -10.70
C PHE A 355 -20.06 -2.74 -9.43
N ALA A 356 -20.12 -1.85 -8.44
CA ALA A 356 -19.31 -1.95 -7.24
C ALA A 356 -19.60 -3.22 -6.42
N LEU A 357 -20.87 -3.57 -6.20
CA LEU A 357 -21.24 -4.72 -5.36
C LEU A 357 -20.80 -6.07 -5.96
N PRO A 358 -21.05 -6.40 -7.25
CA PRO A 358 -20.61 -7.68 -7.80
C PRO A 358 -19.09 -7.78 -8.00
N ILE A 359 -18.38 -6.66 -8.22
CA ILE A 359 -16.90 -6.65 -8.22
C ILE A 359 -16.36 -6.95 -6.81
N MET A 360 -16.92 -6.33 -5.78
CA MET A 360 -16.53 -6.59 -4.38
C MET A 360 -16.80 -8.04 -3.97
N VAL A 361 -18.02 -8.54 -4.21
CA VAL A 361 -18.40 -9.94 -3.94
C VAL A 361 -17.54 -10.90 -4.78
N GLY A 362 -17.26 -10.55 -6.04
CA GLY A 362 -16.37 -11.27 -6.93
C GLY A 362 -14.95 -11.43 -6.38
N GLY A 363 -14.37 -10.37 -5.83
CA GLY A 363 -13.07 -10.42 -5.16
C GLY A 363 -13.04 -11.31 -3.91
N VAL A 364 -14.14 -11.33 -3.14
CA VAL A 364 -14.31 -12.24 -1.99
C VAL A 364 -14.41 -13.70 -2.45
N ILE A 365 -15.25 -13.99 -3.45
CA ILE A 365 -15.40 -15.33 -4.03
C ILE A 365 -14.08 -15.81 -4.64
N ALA A 366 -13.36 -14.95 -5.37
CA ALA A 366 -12.05 -15.25 -5.93
C ALA A 366 -11.01 -15.58 -4.86
N SER A 367 -11.10 -14.97 -3.68
CA SER A 367 -10.28 -15.33 -2.53
C SER A 367 -10.69 -16.70 -1.95
N LEU A 368 -11.98 -16.91 -1.70
CA LEU A 368 -12.51 -18.15 -1.11
C LEU A 368 -12.27 -19.40 -1.97
N LEU A 369 -12.37 -19.28 -3.29
CA LEU A 369 -12.07 -20.36 -4.24
C LEU A 369 -10.60 -20.79 -4.21
N GLN A 370 -9.68 -19.86 -3.92
CA GLN A 370 -8.25 -20.16 -3.81
C GLN A 370 -7.89 -20.76 -2.44
N THR A 371 -8.48 -20.25 -1.36
CA THR A 371 -8.10 -20.62 0.01
C THR A 371 -8.90 -21.78 0.59
N GLY A 372 -10.10 -22.05 0.04
CA GLY A 372 -11.15 -22.74 0.76
C GLY A 372 -11.63 -21.94 1.98
N PHE A 373 -12.56 -22.52 2.74
CA PHE A 373 -13.04 -21.93 3.98
C PHE A 373 -12.05 -22.22 5.12
N ILE A 374 -11.23 -21.23 5.47
CA ILE A 374 -10.20 -21.32 6.53
C ILE A 374 -10.40 -20.15 7.50
N ILE A 375 -11.08 -20.41 8.61
CA ILE A 375 -11.18 -19.47 9.73
C ILE A 375 -9.95 -19.68 10.62
N THR A 376 -9.03 -18.71 10.63
CA THR A 376 -7.85 -18.73 11.51
C THR A 376 -7.68 -17.36 12.16
N ALA A 377 -7.69 -17.33 13.50
CA ALA A 377 -7.37 -16.12 14.28
C ALA A 377 -5.85 -15.94 14.49
N GLU A 378 -5.04 -16.91 14.08
CA GLU A 378 -3.58 -16.89 14.26
C GLU A 378 -2.87 -15.76 13.47
N PRO A 379 -3.27 -15.43 12.22
CA PRO A 379 -2.73 -14.26 11.51
C PRO A 379 -3.11 -12.90 12.15
N LEU A 380 -4.13 -12.86 13.01
CA LEU A 380 -4.54 -11.65 13.76
C LEU A 380 -3.72 -11.45 15.05
N LYS A 381 -2.96 -12.45 15.51
CA LYS A 381 -2.07 -12.29 16.67
C LYS A 381 -0.87 -11.38 16.29
N PRO A 382 -0.59 -10.29 17.03
CA PRO A 382 0.55 -9.42 16.74
C PRO A 382 1.88 -10.16 16.96
N SER A 383 2.53 -10.54 15.86
CA SER A 383 3.71 -11.40 15.87
C SER A 383 5.00 -10.59 15.85
N PHE A 384 5.55 -10.29 17.03
CA PHE A 384 6.81 -9.52 17.20
C PHE A 384 8.02 -10.11 16.46
N GLY A 385 8.01 -11.40 16.11
CA GLY A 385 9.07 -12.02 15.29
C GLY A 385 9.13 -11.55 13.83
N LYS A 386 8.05 -10.95 13.29
CA LYS A 386 8.06 -10.37 11.92
C LYS A 386 8.73 -8.99 11.85
N LEU A 387 9.00 -8.37 13.00
CA LEU A 387 9.52 -7.00 13.11
C LEU A 387 10.97 -6.80 12.60
N ASN A 388 11.67 -7.87 12.21
CA ASN A 388 13.10 -7.81 11.91
C ASN A 388 13.34 -7.36 10.45
N PRO A 389 13.90 -6.15 10.21
CA PRO A 389 14.06 -5.63 8.85
C PRO A 389 15.06 -6.44 8.00
N LEU A 390 16.07 -7.09 8.61
CA LEU A 390 17.02 -7.92 7.88
C LEU A 390 16.37 -9.19 7.31
N SER A 391 15.41 -9.80 8.02
CA SER A 391 14.66 -10.93 7.47
C SER A 391 13.65 -10.47 6.41
N GLY A 392 13.05 -9.29 6.57
CA GLY A 392 12.23 -8.64 5.56
C GLY A 392 12.99 -8.44 4.23
N LEU A 393 14.15 -7.78 4.26
CA LEU A 393 14.96 -7.49 3.07
C LEU A 393 15.42 -8.79 2.36
N LYS A 394 15.81 -9.80 3.14
CA LYS A 394 16.19 -11.14 2.62
C LYS A 394 15.02 -11.89 1.97
N ASN A 395 13.79 -11.66 2.43
CA ASN A 395 12.59 -12.22 1.80
C ASN A 395 12.17 -11.43 0.54
N MET A 396 12.44 -10.12 0.50
CA MET A 396 12.21 -9.28 -0.68
C MET A 396 13.14 -9.68 -1.83
N ILE A 397 14.44 -9.89 -1.58
CA ILE A 397 15.40 -10.41 -2.58
C ILE A 397 15.44 -11.95 -2.55
N SER A 398 14.27 -12.58 -2.70
CA SER A 398 14.13 -14.03 -2.83
C SER A 398 13.96 -14.44 -4.30
N LYS A 399 14.32 -15.69 -4.61
CA LYS A 399 14.15 -16.26 -5.97
C LYS A 399 12.70 -16.16 -6.47
N ARG A 400 11.74 -16.27 -5.55
CA ARG A 400 10.30 -16.10 -5.82
C ARG A 400 9.97 -14.68 -6.28
N SER A 401 10.43 -13.65 -5.57
CA SER A 401 10.19 -12.24 -5.94
C SER A 401 10.69 -11.91 -7.36
N ILE A 402 11.79 -12.53 -7.78
CA ILE A 402 12.40 -12.33 -9.10
C ILE A 402 11.63 -13.05 -10.20
N VAL A 403 11.14 -14.27 -9.93
CA VAL A 403 10.20 -14.98 -10.82
C VAL A 403 8.89 -14.20 -10.96
N ASP A 404 8.31 -13.73 -9.84
CA ASP A 404 7.10 -12.90 -9.82
C ASP A 404 7.28 -11.62 -10.66
N LEU A 405 8.40 -10.88 -10.49
CA LEU A 405 8.66 -9.64 -11.23
C LEU A 405 8.93 -9.91 -12.72
N SER A 406 9.69 -10.95 -13.06
CA SER A 406 9.92 -11.37 -14.47
C SER A 406 8.60 -11.70 -15.17
N LYS A 407 7.74 -12.45 -14.49
CA LYS A 407 6.40 -12.80 -14.97
C LYS A 407 5.50 -11.56 -15.12
N ASN A 408 5.53 -10.62 -14.17
CA ASN A 408 4.77 -9.38 -14.26
C ASN A 408 5.23 -8.51 -15.45
N LEU A 409 6.52 -8.43 -15.74
CA LEU A 409 7.02 -7.76 -16.94
C LEU A 409 6.51 -8.43 -18.22
N VAL A 410 6.55 -9.77 -18.30
CA VAL A 410 6.01 -10.53 -19.44
C VAL A 410 4.50 -10.30 -19.60
N VAL A 411 3.72 -10.27 -18.51
CA VAL A 411 2.29 -9.90 -18.52
C VAL A 411 2.10 -8.51 -19.12
N ILE A 412 2.84 -7.51 -18.63
CA ILE A 412 2.76 -6.12 -19.11
C ILE A 412 3.10 -6.07 -20.61
N THR A 413 4.20 -6.68 -21.05
CA THR A 413 4.58 -6.71 -22.47
C THR A 413 3.52 -7.37 -23.35
N ILE A 414 2.95 -8.51 -22.93
CA ILE A 414 1.89 -9.20 -23.68
C ILE A 414 0.64 -8.33 -23.75
N VAL A 415 0.20 -7.72 -22.64
CA VAL A 415 -0.97 -6.83 -22.61
C VAL A 415 -0.73 -5.58 -23.48
N SER A 416 0.45 -4.96 -23.43
CA SER A 416 0.80 -3.84 -24.32
C SER A 416 0.75 -4.22 -25.80
N ILE A 417 1.24 -5.41 -26.17
CA ILE A 417 1.17 -5.92 -27.55
C ILE A 417 -0.28 -6.17 -27.98
N ILE A 418 -1.13 -6.70 -27.10
CA ILE A 418 -2.57 -6.90 -27.36
C ILE A 418 -3.27 -5.57 -27.54
N CYS A 419 -3.07 -4.60 -26.64
CA CYS A 419 -3.64 -3.26 -26.75
C CYS A 419 -3.20 -2.58 -28.06
N TYR A 420 -1.91 -2.62 -28.40
CA TYR A 420 -1.39 -2.05 -29.65
C TYR A 420 -2.03 -2.71 -30.88
N LYS A 421 -2.06 -4.05 -30.94
CA LYS A 421 -2.69 -4.77 -32.06
C LYS A 421 -4.19 -4.52 -32.15
N TYR A 422 -4.90 -4.41 -31.02
CA TYR A 422 -6.33 -4.12 -31.00
C TYR A 422 -6.63 -2.71 -31.49
N ILE A 423 -5.91 -1.70 -31.00
CA ILE A 423 -6.06 -0.30 -31.42
C ILE A 423 -5.68 -0.14 -32.91
N SER A 424 -4.59 -0.76 -33.35
CA SER A 424 -4.17 -0.76 -34.76
C SER A 424 -5.19 -1.45 -35.68
N GLY A 425 -5.71 -2.62 -35.28
CA GLY A 425 -6.70 -3.37 -36.06
C GLY A 425 -8.08 -2.69 -36.13
N ASN A 426 -8.48 -1.97 -35.09
CA ASN A 426 -9.75 -1.23 -35.04
C ASN A 426 -9.59 0.27 -35.39
N TYR A 427 -8.43 0.69 -35.89
CA TYR A 427 -8.10 2.10 -36.15
C TYR A 427 -9.16 2.83 -37.00
N GLN A 428 -9.67 2.17 -38.03
CA GLN A 428 -10.72 2.72 -38.90
C GLN A 428 -12.08 2.84 -38.19
N SER A 429 -12.49 1.86 -37.37
CA SER A 429 -13.67 2.00 -36.51
C SER A 429 -13.52 3.14 -35.52
N ILE A 430 -12.36 3.25 -34.86
CA ILE A 430 -12.07 4.28 -33.86
C ILE A 430 -12.15 5.69 -34.47
N LEU A 431 -11.55 5.92 -35.65
CA LEU A 431 -11.72 7.17 -36.39
C LEU A 431 -13.16 7.37 -36.89
N GLY A 432 -13.84 6.30 -37.27
CA GLY A 432 -15.23 6.32 -37.74
C GLY A 432 -16.25 6.79 -36.69
N ILE A 433 -15.94 6.70 -35.39
CA ILE A 433 -16.85 7.10 -34.30
C ILE A 433 -17.37 8.53 -34.45
N SER A 434 -16.55 9.49 -34.92
CA SER A 434 -16.99 10.88 -35.10
C SER A 434 -18.07 11.05 -36.16
N ASN A 435 -18.22 10.07 -37.05
CA ASN A 435 -19.11 10.10 -38.20
C ASN A 435 -20.36 9.23 -37.98
N LEU A 436 -20.49 8.59 -36.81
CA LEU A 436 -21.64 7.77 -36.45
C LEU A 436 -22.79 8.58 -35.88
N TYR A 437 -24.01 8.15 -36.17
CA TYR A 437 -25.23 8.70 -35.58
C TYR A 437 -25.29 8.39 -34.07
N LEU A 438 -25.67 9.37 -33.25
CA LEU A 438 -25.58 9.35 -31.78
C LEU A 438 -26.14 8.07 -31.10
N PRO A 439 -27.30 7.49 -31.50
CA PRO A 439 -27.77 6.23 -30.96
C PRO A 439 -26.85 5.03 -31.26
N SER A 440 -26.29 4.95 -32.48
CA SER A 440 -25.40 3.86 -32.91
C SER A 440 -24.01 3.94 -32.27
N LEU A 441 -23.55 5.15 -31.91
CA LEU A 441 -22.27 5.39 -31.23
C LEU A 441 -22.16 4.62 -29.90
N SER A 442 -23.27 4.45 -29.16
CA SER A 442 -23.33 3.61 -27.95
C SER A 442 -22.72 2.23 -28.18
N ASP A 443 -23.16 1.56 -29.25
CA ASP A 443 -22.95 0.12 -29.40
C ASP A 443 -21.63 -0.17 -30.13
N GLU A 444 -21.13 0.75 -30.97
CA GLU A 444 -19.76 0.65 -31.49
C GLU A 444 -18.72 0.85 -30.37
N VAL A 445 -18.93 1.82 -29.48
CA VAL A 445 -18.07 1.99 -28.29
C VAL A 445 -18.18 0.76 -27.36
N LYS A 446 -19.37 0.18 -27.20
CA LYS A 446 -19.54 -1.10 -26.48
C LYS A 446 -18.69 -2.21 -27.10
N ASN A 447 -18.75 -2.39 -28.42
CA ASN A 447 -18.03 -3.44 -29.13
C ASN A 447 -16.52 -3.29 -28.96
N LEU A 448 -16.01 -2.06 -29.06
CA LEU A 448 -14.59 -1.75 -28.87
C LEU A 448 -14.12 -1.99 -27.42
N VAL A 449 -14.88 -1.53 -26.43
CA VAL A 449 -14.53 -1.71 -25.00
C VAL A 449 -14.65 -3.18 -24.58
N VAL A 450 -15.76 -3.86 -24.89
CA VAL A 450 -15.95 -5.28 -24.55
C VAL A 450 -14.96 -6.16 -25.33
N GLY A 451 -14.62 -5.80 -26.57
CA GLY A 451 -13.64 -6.51 -27.39
C GLY A 451 -12.23 -6.51 -26.80
N ILE A 452 -11.69 -5.34 -26.43
CA ILE A 452 -10.36 -5.26 -25.82
C ILE A 452 -10.34 -5.91 -24.43
N PHE A 453 -11.37 -5.70 -23.61
CA PHE A 453 -11.50 -6.37 -22.30
C PHE A 453 -11.54 -7.89 -22.45
N LYS A 454 -12.30 -8.43 -23.41
CA LYS A 454 -12.37 -9.87 -23.69
C LYS A 454 -11.02 -10.46 -24.10
N GLN A 455 -10.24 -9.78 -24.95
CA GLN A 455 -8.91 -10.26 -25.34
C GLN A 455 -7.92 -10.27 -24.17
N ILE A 456 -7.86 -9.18 -23.38
CA ILE A 456 -7.03 -9.11 -22.17
C ILE A 456 -7.47 -10.16 -21.14
N CYS A 457 -8.77 -10.33 -20.94
CA CYS A 457 -9.37 -11.28 -20.00
C CYS A 457 -8.99 -12.73 -20.33
N ILE A 458 -9.09 -13.17 -21.60
CA ILE A 458 -8.67 -14.53 -22.03
C ILE A 458 -7.19 -14.77 -21.67
N VAL A 459 -6.33 -13.80 -21.95
CA VAL A 459 -4.88 -13.94 -21.69
C VAL A 459 -4.56 -13.90 -20.20
N LEU A 460 -5.22 -13.05 -19.41
CA LEU A 460 -5.07 -13.05 -17.95
C LEU A 460 -5.59 -14.35 -17.31
N VAL A 461 -6.67 -14.96 -17.83
CA VAL A 461 -7.14 -16.28 -17.38
C VAL A 461 -6.12 -17.38 -17.70
N ILE A 462 -5.53 -17.38 -18.90
CA ILE A 462 -4.47 -18.33 -19.28
C ILE A 462 -3.24 -18.18 -18.37
N ILE A 463 -2.75 -16.94 -18.20
CA ILE A 463 -1.58 -16.66 -17.36
C ILE A 463 -1.86 -16.98 -15.88
N ALA A 464 -3.07 -16.69 -15.38
CA ALA A 464 -3.47 -17.04 -14.03
C ALA A 464 -3.58 -18.56 -13.81
N GLY A 465 -4.00 -19.34 -14.81
CA GLY A 465 -3.97 -20.80 -14.76
C GLY A 465 -2.54 -21.35 -14.67
N ILE A 466 -1.62 -20.79 -15.48
CA ILE A 466 -0.19 -21.10 -15.43
C ILE A 466 0.41 -20.69 -14.07
N ASP A 467 0.10 -19.49 -13.58
CA ASP A 467 0.52 -18.99 -12.27
C ASP A 467 0.05 -19.90 -11.14
N TYR A 468 -1.22 -20.30 -11.14
CA TYR A 468 -1.76 -21.19 -10.11
C TYR A 468 -0.99 -22.51 -10.04
N PHE A 469 -0.72 -23.14 -11.19
CA PHE A 469 0.07 -24.36 -11.26
C PHE A 469 1.52 -24.16 -10.78
N LEU A 470 2.17 -23.08 -11.23
CA LEU A 470 3.54 -22.73 -10.80
C LEU A 470 3.60 -22.40 -9.31
N GLN A 471 2.65 -21.63 -8.78
CA GLN A 471 2.54 -21.21 -7.39
C GLN A 471 2.26 -22.40 -6.46
N VAL A 472 1.43 -23.38 -6.88
CA VAL A 472 1.24 -24.65 -6.16
C VAL A 472 2.53 -25.48 -6.17
N ARG A 473 3.21 -25.59 -7.32
CA ARG A 473 4.49 -26.31 -7.43
C ARG A 473 5.61 -25.63 -6.62
N MET A 474 5.66 -24.30 -6.61
CA MET A 474 6.62 -23.50 -5.84
C MET A 474 6.31 -23.56 -4.34
N HIS A 475 5.06 -23.49 -3.91
CA HIS A 475 4.69 -23.67 -2.50
C HIS A 475 5.07 -25.08 -2.00
N ASN A 476 4.84 -26.13 -2.80
CA ASN A 476 5.33 -27.48 -2.50
C ASN A 476 6.88 -27.55 -2.46
N LYS A 477 7.58 -26.71 -3.24
CA LYS A 477 9.05 -26.54 -3.22
C LYS A 477 9.54 -25.65 -2.05
N GLU A 478 8.73 -24.75 -1.50
CA GLU A 478 9.04 -23.90 -0.33
C GLU A 478 8.81 -24.62 0.99
N MET A 479 7.74 -25.42 1.07
CA MET A 479 7.41 -26.26 2.22
C MET A 479 8.51 -27.29 2.52
N ARG A 480 9.34 -27.57 1.52
CA ARG A 480 10.55 -28.39 1.60
C ARG A 480 11.38 -28.06 2.84
N MET A 481 11.67 -29.11 3.59
CA MET A 481 12.41 -29.10 4.84
C MET A 481 13.90 -29.32 4.57
N THR A 482 14.67 -29.48 5.64
CA THR A 482 15.99 -30.10 5.64
C THR A 482 15.90 -31.48 6.29
N LYS A 483 16.88 -32.37 6.04
CA LYS A 483 16.91 -33.72 6.64
C LYS A 483 16.93 -33.72 8.18
N GLN A 484 17.36 -32.61 8.79
CA GLN A 484 17.36 -32.42 10.24
C GLN A 484 15.94 -32.16 10.79
N GLU A 485 15.17 -31.27 10.15
CA GLU A 485 13.78 -30.95 10.55
C GLU A 485 12.90 -32.21 10.67
N VAL A 486 12.99 -33.13 9.70
CA VAL A 486 12.26 -34.42 9.70
C VAL A 486 12.51 -35.20 11.00
N LYS A 487 13.78 -35.23 11.43
CA LYS A 487 14.25 -36.06 12.56
C LYS A 487 13.83 -35.50 13.92
N ASP A 488 13.60 -34.19 14.01
CA ASP A 488 13.16 -33.54 15.24
C ASP A 488 11.62 -33.51 15.38
N GLU A 489 10.90 -33.41 14.26
CA GLU A 489 9.42 -33.51 14.24
C GLU A 489 8.90 -34.88 14.71
N TYR A 490 9.63 -35.96 14.39
CA TYR A 490 9.38 -37.31 14.91
C TYR A 490 9.49 -37.38 16.45
N LYS A 491 10.62 -36.91 17.02
CA LYS A 491 10.88 -36.93 18.47
C LYS A 491 9.79 -36.22 19.29
N GLN A 492 9.30 -35.09 18.77
CA GLN A 492 8.24 -34.31 19.43
C GLN A 492 6.89 -35.05 19.49
N SER A 493 6.66 -36.01 18.59
CA SER A 493 5.34 -36.61 18.39
C SER A 493 5.12 -37.87 19.24
N GLU A 494 6.18 -38.60 19.61
CA GLU A 494 6.12 -39.72 20.57
C GLU A 494 6.43 -39.29 22.03
N GLY A 495 7.14 -38.16 22.18
CA GLY A 495 7.55 -37.56 23.45
C GLY A 495 8.84 -38.16 24.02
N ASP A 496 9.67 -37.33 24.68
CA ASP A 496 10.96 -37.77 25.25
C ASP A 496 10.76 -38.91 26.28
N PRO A 497 11.35 -40.10 26.07
CA PRO A 497 11.28 -41.22 27.01
C PRO A 497 11.68 -40.85 28.44
N LYS A 498 12.63 -39.91 28.62
CA LYS A 498 13.10 -39.44 29.93
C LYS A 498 12.01 -38.70 30.71
N ILE A 499 11.08 -38.04 30.03
CA ILE A 499 9.98 -37.30 30.68
C ILE A 499 8.89 -38.28 31.15
N LYS A 500 8.49 -39.25 30.32
CA LYS A 500 7.56 -40.34 30.72
C LYS A 500 8.07 -41.08 31.96
N GLY A 501 9.37 -41.37 32.04
CA GLY A 501 10.01 -41.98 33.21
C GLY A 501 9.86 -41.15 34.49
N LYS A 502 10.24 -39.86 34.46
CA LYS A 502 10.17 -38.96 35.63
C LYS A 502 8.74 -38.78 36.18
N ILE A 503 7.73 -38.74 35.31
CA ILE A 503 6.32 -38.62 35.74
C ILE A 503 5.90 -39.84 36.56
N LYS A 504 6.17 -41.06 36.05
CA LYS A 504 5.80 -42.31 36.72
C LYS A 504 6.52 -42.50 38.06
N GLN A 505 7.77 -42.05 38.18
CA GLN A 505 8.50 -42.03 39.45
C GLN A 505 7.81 -41.13 40.49
N ARG A 506 7.56 -39.86 40.16
CA ARG A 506 6.98 -38.87 41.09
C ARG A 506 5.58 -39.27 41.57
N GLN A 507 4.78 -39.93 40.74
CA GLN A 507 3.48 -40.47 41.14
C GLN A 507 3.60 -41.53 42.25
N ARG A 508 4.60 -42.43 42.17
CA ARG A 508 4.85 -43.46 43.19
C ARG A 508 5.29 -42.87 44.53
N GLU A 509 6.15 -41.85 44.48
CA GLU A 509 6.63 -41.12 45.67
C GLU A 509 5.48 -40.43 46.42
N LEU A 510 4.55 -39.78 45.70
CA LEU A 510 3.38 -39.11 46.29
C LEU A 510 2.38 -40.09 46.93
N GLY A 511 2.12 -41.23 46.28
CA GLY A 511 1.26 -42.28 46.84
C GLY A 511 1.80 -42.84 48.15
N MET A 512 3.10 -43.16 48.19
CA MET A 512 3.75 -43.69 49.39
C MET A 512 3.80 -42.67 50.54
N LYS A 513 3.90 -41.36 50.24
CA LYS A 513 3.79 -40.32 51.28
C LYS A 513 2.39 -40.28 51.91
N ARG A 514 1.32 -40.33 51.11
CA ARG A 514 -0.06 -40.33 51.62
C ARG A 514 -0.33 -41.54 52.52
N MET A 515 0.00 -42.75 52.05
CA MET A 515 -0.15 -43.99 52.81
C MET A 515 0.53 -43.92 54.20
N MET A 516 1.70 -43.30 54.29
CA MET A 516 2.41 -43.13 55.57
C MET A 516 1.74 -42.13 56.51
N GLN A 517 1.03 -41.12 55.99
CA GLN A 517 0.27 -40.18 56.83
C GLN A 517 -0.98 -40.85 57.43
N SER A 518 -1.67 -41.71 56.66
CA SER A 518 -2.85 -42.45 57.13
C SER A 518 -2.58 -43.45 58.26
N VAL A 519 -1.31 -43.71 58.60
CA VAL A 519 -0.93 -44.56 59.75
C VAL A 519 -1.23 -43.88 61.08
N ALA A 520 -1.14 -42.56 61.17
CA ALA A 520 -1.43 -41.81 62.40
C ALA A 520 -2.91 -41.91 62.81
N ASP A 521 -3.80 -41.95 61.83
CA ASP A 521 -5.25 -42.09 61.99
C ASP A 521 -5.72 -43.54 62.22
N ALA A 522 -4.81 -44.51 62.32
CA ALA A 522 -5.16 -45.93 62.41
C ALA A 522 -5.63 -46.33 63.83
N THR A 523 -6.57 -47.27 63.90
CA THR A 523 -7.11 -47.80 65.16
C THR A 523 -6.18 -48.86 65.75
N VAL A 524 -5.52 -49.65 64.90
CA VAL A 524 -4.55 -50.69 65.26
C VAL A 524 -3.57 -50.95 64.12
N VAL A 525 -2.32 -51.34 64.44
CA VAL A 525 -1.38 -51.93 63.46
C VAL A 525 -1.13 -53.39 63.79
N ILE A 526 -1.50 -54.29 62.87
CA ILE A 526 -1.22 -55.72 62.96
C ILE A 526 0.15 -56.00 62.32
N THR A 527 0.97 -56.82 62.98
CA THR A 527 2.36 -57.08 62.55
C THR A 527 2.74 -58.56 62.48
N ASN A 528 3.62 -58.87 61.52
CA ASN A 528 4.49 -60.04 61.52
C ASN A 528 5.91 -59.51 61.82
N PRO A 529 6.50 -59.75 63.01
CA PRO A 529 7.45 -58.84 63.67
C PRO A 529 8.58 -58.27 62.81
N THR A 530 9.24 -59.10 62.00
CA THR A 530 10.40 -58.72 61.19
C THR A 530 10.04 -58.22 59.80
N HIS A 531 8.86 -58.56 59.25
CA HIS A 531 8.59 -58.43 57.81
C HIS A 531 7.34 -57.64 57.42
N LEU A 532 6.23 -57.68 58.16
CA LEU A 532 4.97 -57.06 57.70
C LEU A 532 4.36 -56.15 58.77
N ALA A 533 3.75 -55.05 58.32
CA ALA A 533 2.87 -54.20 59.13
C ALA A 533 1.67 -53.73 58.29
N ILE A 534 0.47 -53.85 58.86
CA ILE A 534 -0.80 -53.52 58.25
C ILE A 534 -1.58 -52.65 59.24
N ALA A 535 -1.83 -51.39 58.87
CA ALA A 535 -2.59 -50.43 59.67
C ALA A 535 -4.08 -50.49 59.26
N ILE A 536 -4.95 -50.67 60.25
CA ILE A 536 -6.40 -50.76 60.07
C ILE A 536 -7.06 -49.58 60.76
N LYS A 537 -8.00 -48.94 60.08
CA LYS A 537 -8.86 -47.89 60.62
C LYS A 537 -10.30 -48.38 60.78
N TYR A 538 -10.87 -48.09 61.94
CA TYR A 538 -12.24 -48.37 62.32
C TYR A 538 -12.70 -47.31 63.33
N GLU A 539 -13.79 -46.61 63.04
CA GLU A 539 -14.37 -45.58 63.90
C GLU A 539 -15.79 -46.00 64.33
N GLU A 540 -15.97 -46.31 65.61
CA GLU A 540 -17.23 -46.77 66.18
C GLU A 540 -18.28 -45.62 66.15
N GLY A 541 -19.46 -45.87 65.59
CA GLY A 541 -20.55 -44.88 65.51
C GLY A 541 -20.51 -43.93 64.30
N LYS A 542 -19.76 -44.25 63.24
CA LYS A 542 -19.88 -43.61 61.92
C LYS A 542 -20.31 -44.63 60.85
N ASP A 543 -20.67 -44.14 59.68
CA ASP A 543 -21.05 -44.92 58.49
C ASP A 543 -19.85 -45.68 57.87
N MET A 544 -19.33 -46.67 58.60
CA MET A 544 -18.31 -47.61 58.14
C MET A 544 -18.85 -49.05 58.27
N GLU A 545 -19.26 -49.64 57.15
CA GLU A 545 -19.78 -51.02 57.10
C GLU A 545 -18.70 -52.06 57.48
N ALA A 546 -17.42 -51.71 57.37
CA ALA A 546 -16.26 -52.55 57.63
C ALA A 546 -15.05 -51.75 58.15
N PRO A 547 -14.11 -52.38 58.86
CA PRO A 547 -12.77 -51.81 59.07
C PRO A 547 -11.99 -51.75 57.75
N LYS A 548 -11.17 -50.71 57.58
CA LYS A 548 -10.46 -50.40 56.33
C LYS A 548 -8.94 -50.48 56.48
N VAL A 549 -8.23 -51.03 55.48
CA VAL A 549 -6.75 -51.04 55.47
C VAL A 549 -6.23 -49.68 54.97
N VAL A 550 -5.64 -48.90 55.87
CA VAL A 550 -5.14 -47.54 55.57
C VAL A 550 -3.65 -47.49 55.22
N ALA A 551 -2.88 -48.53 55.57
CA ALA A 551 -1.53 -48.76 55.06
C ALA A 551 -1.17 -50.25 55.14
N LYS A 552 -0.39 -50.75 54.18
CA LYS A 552 0.32 -52.03 54.30
C LYS A 552 1.75 -51.91 53.79
N GLY A 553 2.67 -52.67 54.38
CA GLY A 553 4.08 -52.59 54.02
C GLY A 553 4.86 -53.85 54.38
N ALA A 554 5.92 -54.09 53.60
CA ALA A 554 6.94 -55.10 53.86
C ALA A 554 8.27 -54.45 54.27
N ASP A 555 9.09 -55.17 55.05
CA ASP A 555 10.46 -54.85 55.48
C ASP A 555 10.66 -53.38 55.88
N TYR A 556 11.35 -52.56 55.06
CA TYR A 556 11.59 -51.14 55.36
C TYR A 556 10.30 -50.31 55.45
N VAL A 557 9.28 -50.65 54.65
CA VAL A 557 7.96 -50.03 54.71
C VAL A 557 7.23 -50.46 55.99
N ALA A 558 7.34 -51.74 56.37
CA ALA A 558 6.80 -52.24 57.64
C ALA A 558 7.47 -51.59 58.86
N PHE A 559 8.79 -51.35 58.80
CA PHE A 559 9.53 -50.64 59.83
C PHE A 559 9.01 -49.20 60.02
N LYS A 560 8.79 -48.45 58.92
CA LYS A 560 8.22 -47.10 58.99
C LYS A 560 6.78 -47.05 59.48
N ILE A 561 5.93 -47.99 59.08
CA ILE A 561 4.56 -48.09 59.62
C ILE A 561 4.62 -48.32 61.14
N LYS A 562 5.52 -49.19 61.63
CA LYS A 562 5.72 -49.40 63.07
C LYS A 562 6.30 -48.18 63.81
N SER A 563 7.20 -47.40 63.20
CA SER A 563 7.74 -46.19 63.84
C SER A 563 6.67 -45.10 63.95
N ILE A 564 5.96 -44.80 62.87
CA ILE A 564 4.87 -43.82 62.84
C ILE A 564 3.74 -44.22 63.79
N ALA A 565 3.37 -45.50 63.84
CA ALA A 565 2.40 -46.00 64.81
C ALA A 565 2.84 -45.75 66.26
N LYS A 566 4.11 -46.00 66.59
CA LYS A 566 4.67 -45.73 67.92
C LYS A 566 4.77 -44.23 68.23
N GLU A 567 5.06 -43.40 67.23
CA GLU A 567 5.12 -41.94 67.33
C GLU A 567 3.74 -41.30 67.56
N ASN A 568 2.65 -41.96 67.16
CA ASN A 568 1.26 -41.48 67.26
C ASN A 568 0.41 -42.34 68.23
N GLU A 569 1.05 -43.08 69.14
CA GLU A 569 0.41 -43.92 70.17
C GLU A 569 -0.62 -44.96 69.65
N VAL A 570 -0.51 -45.35 68.38
CA VAL A 570 -1.37 -46.37 67.75
C VAL A 570 -0.97 -47.76 68.26
N PRO A 571 -1.89 -48.55 68.86
CA PRO A 571 -1.58 -49.87 69.37
C PRO A 571 -1.06 -50.82 68.30
N VAL A 572 0.09 -51.45 68.57
CA VAL A 572 0.72 -52.44 67.70
C VAL A 572 0.48 -53.84 68.27
N ILE A 573 -0.18 -54.70 67.51
CA ILE A 573 -0.52 -56.07 67.88
C ILE A 573 0.25 -57.05 67.00
N GLU A 574 0.82 -58.10 67.60
CA GLU A 574 1.46 -59.18 66.85
C GLU A 574 0.43 -60.26 66.51
N ASN A 575 0.22 -60.52 65.21
CA ASN A 575 -0.55 -61.67 64.74
C ASN A 575 0.04 -62.14 63.40
N LYS A 576 1.02 -63.05 63.45
CA LYS A 576 1.76 -63.51 62.26
C LYS A 576 0.86 -64.13 61.18
N PRO A 577 -0.15 -64.99 61.48
CA PRO A 577 -1.07 -65.51 60.47
C PRO A 577 -1.92 -64.42 59.80
N LEU A 578 -2.59 -63.57 60.58
CA LEU A 578 -3.49 -62.56 60.03
C LEU A 578 -2.73 -61.49 59.26
N ALA A 579 -1.54 -61.09 59.73
CA ALA A 579 -0.71 -60.12 59.01
C ALA A 579 -0.30 -60.60 57.62
N ARG A 580 -0.03 -61.91 57.43
CA ARG A 580 0.25 -62.49 56.11
C ARG A 580 -1.00 -62.50 55.24
N LEU A 581 -2.10 -63.07 55.74
CA LEU A 581 -3.38 -63.13 55.02
C LEU A 581 -3.87 -61.75 54.56
N MET A 582 -3.76 -60.72 55.40
CA MET A 582 -4.15 -59.36 55.02
C MET A 582 -3.19 -58.71 54.02
N TYR A 583 -1.89 -58.95 54.14
CA TYR A 583 -0.92 -58.41 53.18
C TYR A 583 -1.13 -58.96 51.77
N ASP A 584 -1.48 -60.24 51.67
CA ASP A 584 -1.68 -60.94 50.39
C ASP A 584 -3.09 -60.72 49.79
N ARG A 585 -4.14 -60.54 50.62
CA ARG A 585 -5.55 -60.47 50.16
C ARG A 585 -6.17 -59.07 50.07
N VAL A 586 -5.65 -58.06 50.77
CA VAL A 586 -6.31 -56.74 50.90
C VAL A 586 -5.36 -55.63 50.47
N GLU A 587 -5.77 -54.75 49.56
CA GLU A 587 -4.97 -53.58 49.19
C GLU A 587 -5.18 -52.37 50.11
N VAL A 588 -4.27 -51.40 50.00
CA VAL A 588 -4.45 -50.10 50.68
C VAL A 588 -5.69 -49.41 50.14
N ASP A 589 -6.44 -48.75 51.02
CA ASP A 589 -7.73 -48.12 50.74
C ASP A 589 -8.84 -49.10 50.31
N GLN A 590 -8.71 -50.38 50.64
CA GLN A 590 -9.81 -51.36 50.59
C GLN A 590 -10.33 -51.72 51.99
N ASP A 591 -11.62 -52.05 52.02
CA ASP A 591 -12.28 -52.64 53.17
C ASP A 591 -11.90 -54.12 53.30
N ILE A 592 -11.95 -54.63 54.53
CA ILE A 592 -11.55 -56.00 54.84
C ILE A 592 -12.62 -56.99 54.31
N PRO A 593 -12.24 -58.15 53.74
CA PRO A 593 -13.21 -59.15 53.29
C PRO A 593 -13.83 -59.92 54.47
N GLN A 594 -15.06 -60.41 54.26
CA GLN A 594 -15.89 -61.02 55.31
C GLN A 594 -15.25 -62.24 56.00
N ASP A 595 -14.39 -62.98 55.31
CA ASP A 595 -13.64 -64.13 55.85
C ASP A 595 -12.60 -63.75 56.91
N LEU A 596 -12.19 -62.47 56.96
CA LEU A 596 -11.24 -61.93 57.94
C LEU A 596 -11.91 -61.10 59.05
N TYR A 597 -13.23 -60.82 58.96
CA TYR A 597 -13.96 -60.00 59.94
C TYR A 597 -13.79 -60.48 61.37
N GLN A 598 -13.96 -61.78 61.65
CA GLN A 598 -13.87 -62.31 63.02
C GLN A 598 -12.47 -62.05 63.62
N ALA A 599 -11.42 -62.43 62.89
CA ALA A 599 -10.03 -62.31 63.37
C ALA A 599 -9.59 -60.84 63.57
N VAL A 600 -10.16 -59.90 62.82
CA VAL A 600 -9.93 -58.46 62.99
C VAL A 600 -10.77 -57.89 64.13
N ALA A 601 -12.03 -58.29 64.26
CA ALA A 601 -12.92 -57.88 65.35
C ALA A 601 -12.38 -58.29 66.72
N GLU A 602 -11.82 -59.50 66.85
CA GLU A 602 -11.14 -59.96 68.07
C GLU A 602 -9.99 -59.02 68.48
N ILE A 603 -9.19 -58.56 67.51
CA ILE A 603 -8.10 -57.60 67.76
C ILE A 603 -8.63 -56.20 68.10
N LEU A 604 -9.66 -55.71 67.40
CA LEU A 604 -10.29 -54.42 67.70
C LEU A 604 -10.89 -54.41 69.12
N VAL A 605 -11.53 -55.49 69.54
CA VAL A 605 -12.08 -55.65 70.91
C VAL A 605 -10.96 -55.67 71.96
N VAL A 606 -9.81 -56.31 71.68
CA VAL A 606 -8.63 -56.24 72.56
C VAL A 606 -8.12 -54.79 72.67
N VAL A 607 -8.00 -54.07 71.56
CA VAL A 607 -7.55 -52.68 71.54
C VAL A 607 -8.53 -51.72 72.24
N MET A 608 -9.84 -51.90 72.07
CA MET A 608 -10.87 -51.13 72.76
C MET A 608 -10.86 -51.38 74.28
N LYS A 609 -10.54 -52.61 74.73
CA LYS A 609 -10.33 -52.91 76.15
C LYS A 609 -9.05 -52.29 76.70
N LEU A 610 -8.00 -52.18 75.89
CA LEU A 610 -6.75 -51.49 76.26
C LEU A 610 -6.92 -49.96 76.33
N LYS A 611 -7.79 -49.36 75.50
CA LYS A 611 -8.14 -47.92 75.56
C LYS A 611 -9.21 -47.55 76.60
N LYS A 612 -9.72 -48.50 77.39
CA LYS A 612 -10.69 -48.29 78.49
C LYS A 612 -10.08 -48.58 79.88
N LYS A 613 -8.76 -48.55 79.97
CA LYS A 613 -7.94 -48.54 81.20
C LYS A 613 -7.00 -47.34 81.16
#